data_AF-A0AA89C3X3-F1
#
_entry.id   AF-A0AA89C3X3-F1
#
_cell.length_a   1.000
_cell.length_b   1.000
_cell.length_c   1.000
_cell.angle_alpha   90.00
_cell.angle_beta   90.00
_cell.angle_gamma   90.00
#
_symmetry.space_group_name_H-M   'P 1'
#
loop_
_entity.id
_entity.type
_entity.pdbx_description
1 polymer ?
#
loop_
_entity_poly.entity_id
_entity_poly.type
_entity_poly.pdbx_seq_one_letter_code
_entity_poly.pdbx_strand_id
1 'polypeptide(L)'
;RILCLDKLYAMWNSIFKEHSQKYPNCEGFLVFDEDKEEIRGFACRERAKCLHCDYTSTMYTLYEEVEGPIRGRRAAKINVGLHTALSQISIGYISLRRLLLACNIPAPSESGLIHTANKILPTIKEENEHDMLQRCEQIKEINKNKGAAIPNSIDVQVDSCYNNPFYSGIGNTPFQPATQVFTAVAEDVTNKHMIIGLNVENKLCSKGNHLKVTRQSDGSNFCCAGECGATIPMEANIGNEKAWSKSIFKSLKEQADIEVKGITTDPDSAAFKAAEELYREDVTSTEPEHFIDARHFSQNHRKNVRRNAELMKCIPAPTKAQKTKLQSRLALDYVE
;
A
#
# COMPACT_ATOMS: atom_id res chain seq x y z
N ARG A 1 -19.60 16.00 -9.86
CA ARG A 1 -20.39 14.75 -9.96
C ARG A 1 -20.05 14.04 -11.26
N ILE A 2 -20.04 12.71 -11.24
CA ILE A 2 -19.79 11.86 -12.41
C ILE A 2 -21.08 11.06 -12.63
N LEU A 3 -21.63 11.12 -13.84
CA LEU A 3 -22.92 10.54 -14.19
C LEU A 3 -22.72 9.34 -15.12
N CYS A 4 -23.50 8.29 -14.92
CA CYS A 4 -23.60 7.18 -15.86
C CYS A 4 -24.48 7.60 -17.05
N LEU A 5 -23.90 7.63 -18.25
CA LEU A 5 -24.58 8.10 -19.46
C LEU A 5 -25.84 7.30 -19.78
N ASP A 6 -25.80 5.97 -19.66
CA ASP A 6 -26.96 5.12 -19.95
C ASP A 6 -28.15 5.43 -19.03
N LYS A 7 -27.86 5.63 -17.74
CA LYS A 7 -28.88 6.01 -16.75
C LYS A 7 -29.39 7.44 -16.98
N LEU A 8 -28.52 8.34 -17.43
CA LEU A 8 -28.89 9.71 -17.80
C LEU A 8 -29.83 9.72 -19.01
N TYR A 9 -29.53 8.94 -20.05
CA TYR A 9 -30.40 8.80 -21.23
C TYR A 9 -31.75 8.18 -20.86
N ALA A 10 -31.74 7.12 -20.05
CA ALA A 10 -32.96 6.48 -19.57
C ALA A 10 -33.83 7.45 -18.74
N MET A 11 -33.20 8.25 -17.88
CA MET A 11 -33.87 9.29 -17.11
C MET A 11 -34.54 10.30 -18.02
N TRP A 12 -33.80 10.96 -18.92
CA TRP A 12 -34.36 12.00 -19.78
C TRP A 12 -35.48 11.45 -20.68
N ASN A 13 -35.29 10.28 -21.27
CA ASN A 13 -36.34 9.64 -22.07
C ASN A 13 -37.61 9.35 -21.27
N SER A 14 -37.49 8.95 -20.00
CA SER A 14 -38.63 8.76 -19.10
C SER A 14 -39.32 10.08 -18.78
N ILE A 15 -38.54 11.11 -18.44
CA ILE A 15 -39.02 12.43 -18.03
C ILE A 15 -39.76 13.13 -19.18
N PHE A 16 -39.20 13.13 -20.39
CA PHE A 16 -39.85 13.72 -21.56
C PHE A 16 -41.20 13.06 -21.87
N LYS A 17 -41.25 11.72 -21.80
CA LYS A 17 -42.52 10.98 -21.97
C LYS A 17 -43.53 11.34 -20.89
N GLU A 18 -43.13 11.32 -19.63
CA GLU A 18 -44.01 11.63 -18.51
C GLU A 18 -44.55 13.08 -18.55
N HIS A 19 -43.68 14.05 -18.87
CA HIS A 19 -44.06 15.46 -19.01
C HIS A 19 -45.09 15.64 -20.13
N SER A 20 -44.83 15.07 -21.32
CA SER A 20 -45.75 15.16 -22.47
C SER A 20 -47.12 14.55 -22.19
N GLN A 21 -47.19 13.50 -21.37
CA GLN A 21 -48.45 12.85 -20.99
C GLN A 21 -49.24 13.64 -19.95
N LYS A 22 -48.57 14.24 -18.95
CA LYS A 22 -49.23 14.98 -17.87
C LYS A 22 -49.57 16.43 -18.25
N TYR A 23 -48.69 17.06 -19.03
CA TYR A 23 -48.80 18.47 -19.42
C TYR A 23 -48.60 18.61 -20.94
N PRO A 24 -49.55 18.11 -21.76
CA PRO A 24 -49.41 18.04 -23.22
C PRO A 24 -49.26 19.41 -23.89
N ASN A 25 -49.74 20.48 -23.26
CA ASN A 25 -49.70 21.84 -23.81
C ASN A 25 -48.55 22.68 -23.23
N CYS A 26 -47.66 22.08 -22.42
CA CYS A 26 -46.54 22.79 -21.82
C CYS A 26 -45.31 22.73 -22.74
N GLU A 27 -44.88 23.89 -23.23
CA GLU A 27 -43.65 24.04 -24.03
C GLU A 27 -42.42 24.40 -23.16
N GLY A 28 -42.53 24.20 -21.85
CA GLY A 28 -41.49 24.59 -20.91
C GLY A 28 -40.23 23.73 -20.99
N PHE A 29 -39.10 24.34 -20.65
CA PHE A 29 -37.82 23.65 -20.56
C PHE A 29 -37.75 22.78 -19.29
N LEU A 30 -37.32 21.54 -19.49
CA LEU A 30 -37.00 20.62 -18.40
C LEU A 30 -35.53 20.78 -18.02
N VAL A 31 -35.28 21.00 -16.75
CA VAL A 31 -33.93 21.19 -16.19
C VAL A 31 -33.76 20.31 -14.96
N PHE A 32 -32.52 20.05 -14.58
CA PHE A 32 -32.24 19.43 -13.29
C PHE A 32 -32.71 20.31 -12.13
N ASP A 33 -33.25 19.67 -11.10
CA ASP A 33 -33.64 20.34 -9.87
C ASP A 33 -32.47 20.35 -8.88
N GLU A 34 -31.47 21.20 -9.20
CA GLU A 34 -30.18 21.24 -8.48
C GLU A 34 -30.33 21.48 -6.98
N ASP A 35 -31.41 22.17 -6.55
CA ASP A 35 -31.73 22.43 -5.13
C ASP A 35 -32.03 21.14 -4.34
N LYS A 36 -32.36 20.05 -5.04
CA LYS A 36 -32.75 18.76 -4.46
C LYS A 36 -31.82 17.62 -4.88
N GLU A 37 -30.68 17.93 -5.46
CA GLU A 37 -29.64 16.96 -5.78
C GLU A 37 -29.19 16.20 -4.51
N GLU A 38 -29.11 14.87 -4.61
CA GLU A 38 -28.49 14.04 -3.57
C GLU A 38 -27.08 13.62 -3.99
N ILE A 39 -26.06 14.37 -3.55
CA ILE A 39 -24.64 14.04 -3.78
C ILE A 39 -24.19 12.89 -2.86
N ARG A 40 -23.48 11.91 -3.44
CA ARG A 40 -22.95 10.72 -2.77
C ARG A 40 -21.53 10.43 -3.25
N GLY A 41 -20.56 11.13 -2.66
CA GLY A 41 -19.17 11.07 -3.12
C GLY A 41 -19.08 11.60 -4.56
N PHE A 42 -18.60 10.78 -5.50
CA PHE A 42 -18.55 11.16 -6.91
C PHE A 42 -19.90 11.02 -7.62
N ALA A 43 -20.80 10.22 -7.07
CA ALA A 43 -22.08 9.89 -7.68
C ALA A 43 -23.19 10.82 -7.17
N CYS A 44 -24.29 10.95 -7.89
CA CYS A 44 -25.47 11.67 -7.40
C CYS A 44 -26.79 11.02 -7.82
N ARG A 45 -27.86 11.38 -7.12
CA ARG A 45 -29.23 11.15 -7.57
C ARG A 45 -29.85 12.50 -7.88
N GLU A 46 -30.62 12.53 -8.95
CA GLU A 46 -31.13 13.77 -9.52
C GLU A 46 -32.59 13.60 -9.94
N ARG A 47 -33.32 14.72 -9.97
CA ARG A 47 -34.65 14.80 -10.57
C ARG A 47 -34.70 16.00 -11.49
N ALA A 48 -35.68 16.06 -12.39
CA ALA A 48 -35.91 17.21 -13.22
C ALA A 48 -37.20 17.94 -12.82
N LYS A 49 -37.22 19.24 -13.06
CA LYS A 49 -38.42 20.09 -12.97
C LYS A 49 -38.64 20.84 -14.28
N CYS A 50 -39.90 21.16 -14.56
CA CYS A 50 -40.23 22.09 -15.64
C CYS A 50 -40.15 23.52 -15.12
N LEU A 51 -39.65 24.45 -15.94
CA LEU A 51 -39.59 25.87 -15.58
C LEU A 51 -40.92 26.61 -15.77
N HIS A 52 -41.90 26.03 -16.49
CA HIS A 52 -43.16 26.69 -16.82
C HIS A 52 -44.41 26.07 -16.19
N CYS A 53 -44.37 24.79 -15.85
CA CYS A 53 -45.48 24.10 -15.17
C CYS A 53 -44.98 23.42 -13.89
N ASP A 54 -45.92 22.94 -13.08
CA ASP A 54 -45.63 22.30 -11.78
C ASP A 54 -45.05 20.87 -11.90
N TYR A 55 -44.63 20.46 -13.09
CA TYR A 55 -44.04 19.13 -13.28
C TYR A 55 -42.72 19.00 -12.53
N THR A 56 -42.64 17.95 -11.71
CA THR A 56 -41.41 17.47 -11.07
C THR A 56 -41.33 15.96 -11.22
N SER A 57 -40.19 15.46 -11.68
CA SER A 57 -39.99 14.02 -11.86
C SER A 57 -39.72 13.31 -10.53
N THR A 58 -39.76 11.98 -10.57
CA THR A 58 -39.19 11.16 -9.50
C THR A 58 -37.67 11.34 -9.41
N MET A 59 -37.07 10.89 -8.30
CA MET A 59 -35.62 10.91 -8.10
C MET A 59 -34.96 9.71 -8.77
N TYR A 60 -34.07 9.95 -9.72
CA TYR A 60 -33.34 8.93 -10.47
C TYR A 60 -31.94 8.71 -9.91
N THR A 61 -31.53 7.45 -9.84
CA THR A 61 -30.16 7.08 -9.50
C THR A 61 -29.28 7.09 -10.75
N LEU A 62 -28.37 8.05 -10.85
CA LEU A 62 -27.52 8.29 -12.03
C LEU A 62 -26.15 7.58 -11.99
N TYR A 63 -26.06 6.51 -11.20
CA TYR A 63 -24.86 5.69 -11.06
C TYR A 63 -25.21 4.22 -10.93
N GLU A 64 -24.23 3.36 -11.14
CA GLU A 64 -24.36 1.94 -10.85
C GLU A 64 -24.10 1.66 -9.38
N GLU A 65 -24.92 0.79 -8.79
CA GLU A 65 -24.78 0.36 -7.41
C GLU A 65 -24.00 -0.95 -7.35
N VAL A 66 -23.21 -1.11 -6.29
CA VAL A 66 -22.57 -2.38 -5.96
C VAL A 66 -23.63 -3.33 -5.41
N GLU A 67 -23.68 -4.54 -5.94
CA GLU A 67 -24.54 -5.59 -5.41
C GLU A 67 -23.95 -6.12 -4.10
N GLY A 68 -24.81 -6.41 -3.12
CA GLY A 68 -24.33 -6.93 -1.85
C GLY A 68 -25.48 -7.43 -0.98
N PRO A 69 -25.16 -8.30 0.00
CA PRO A 69 -26.15 -8.92 0.88
C PRO A 69 -26.70 -7.95 1.94
N ILE A 70 -26.08 -6.78 2.09
CA ILE A 70 -26.41 -5.83 3.16
C ILE A 70 -27.74 -5.13 2.86
N ARG A 71 -28.66 -5.22 3.81
CA ARG A 71 -29.90 -4.45 3.82
C ARG A 71 -29.58 -2.97 4.07
N GLY A 72 -29.82 -2.12 3.08
CA GLY A 72 -29.57 -0.69 3.21
C GLY A 72 -29.28 -0.01 1.87
N ARG A 73 -28.84 1.25 1.93
CA ARG A 73 -28.43 2.01 0.75
C ARG A 73 -27.15 1.40 0.17
N ARG A 74 -27.19 1.04 -1.11
CA ARG A 74 -26.04 0.47 -1.81
C ARG A 74 -25.00 1.55 -2.14
N ALA A 75 -23.73 1.15 -2.14
CA ALA A 75 -22.63 2.03 -2.52
C ALA A 75 -22.60 2.23 -4.04
N ALA A 76 -22.22 3.41 -4.50
CA ALA A 76 -21.97 3.64 -5.91
C ALA A 76 -20.69 2.91 -6.33
N LYS A 77 -20.73 2.17 -7.45
CA LYS A 77 -19.57 1.43 -8.00
C LYS A 77 -18.36 2.32 -8.19
N ILE A 78 -18.56 3.56 -8.66
CA ILE A 78 -17.46 4.52 -8.86
C ILE A 78 -16.72 4.88 -7.56
N ASN A 79 -17.46 5.01 -6.45
CA ASN A 79 -16.83 5.32 -5.16
C ASN A 79 -16.00 4.12 -4.68
N VAL A 80 -16.48 2.89 -4.92
CA VAL A 80 -15.75 1.68 -4.52
C VAL A 80 -14.54 1.44 -5.43
N GLY A 81 -14.74 1.44 -6.74
CA GLY A 81 -13.69 1.19 -7.72
C GLY A 81 -12.56 2.21 -7.67
N LEU A 82 -12.84 3.45 -7.28
CA LEU A 82 -11.79 4.45 -7.04
C LEU A 82 -10.79 3.98 -5.97
N HIS A 83 -11.25 3.40 -4.87
CA HIS A 83 -10.34 2.97 -3.80
C HIS A 83 -9.51 1.74 -4.21
N THR A 84 -10.07 0.85 -5.03
CA THR A 84 -9.32 -0.23 -5.67
C THR A 84 -8.24 0.31 -6.62
N ALA A 85 -8.53 1.38 -7.36
CA ALA A 85 -7.51 2.03 -8.19
C ALA A 85 -6.44 2.71 -7.31
N LEU A 86 -6.85 3.43 -6.26
CA LEU A 86 -5.95 4.12 -5.33
C LEU A 86 -5.03 3.16 -4.55
N SER A 87 -5.40 1.90 -4.36
CA SER A 87 -4.47 0.92 -3.76
C SER A 87 -3.33 0.52 -4.69
N GLN A 88 -3.43 0.83 -6.00
CA GLN A 88 -2.39 0.52 -6.99
C GLN A 88 -1.58 1.75 -7.42
N ILE A 89 -2.00 2.96 -7.06
CA ILE A 89 -1.33 4.21 -7.43
C ILE A 89 -0.88 4.99 -6.20
N SER A 90 0.29 5.61 -6.29
CA SER A 90 0.90 6.40 -5.21
C SER A 90 0.33 7.82 -5.12
N ILE A 91 -1.01 7.96 -5.04
CA ILE A 91 -1.70 9.25 -4.91
C ILE A 91 -2.50 9.28 -3.61
N GLY A 92 -2.11 10.19 -2.70
CA GLY A 92 -2.89 10.46 -1.50
C GLY A 92 -4.20 11.23 -1.78
N TYR A 93 -5.16 11.15 -0.86
CA TYR A 93 -6.49 11.76 -1.03
C TYR A 93 -6.45 13.28 -1.25
N ILE A 94 -5.53 14.00 -0.61
CA ILE A 94 -5.35 15.44 -0.82
C ILE A 94 -4.92 15.72 -2.25
N SER A 95 -3.94 14.98 -2.77
CA SER A 95 -3.45 15.12 -4.13
C SER A 95 -4.52 14.76 -5.16
N LEU A 96 -5.31 13.70 -4.89
CA LEU A 96 -6.46 13.35 -5.72
C LEU A 96 -7.48 14.49 -5.78
N ARG A 97 -7.84 15.08 -4.63
CA ARG A 97 -8.77 16.22 -4.59
C ARG A 97 -8.24 17.41 -5.38
N ARG A 98 -6.95 17.72 -5.26
CA ARG A 98 -6.30 18.79 -6.06
C ARG A 98 -6.38 18.51 -7.56
N LEU A 99 -6.11 17.27 -7.98
CA LEU A 99 -6.22 16.86 -9.37
C LEU A 99 -7.64 17.06 -9.91
N LEU A 100 -8.63 16.60 -9.17
CA LEU A 100 -10.04 16.72 -9.56
C LEU A 100 -10.48 18.19 -9.68
N LEU A 101 -10.11 19.02 -8.71
CA LEU A 101 -10.40 20.45 -8.73
C LEU A 101 -9.72 21.15 -9.92
N ALA A 102 -8.47 20.78 -10.25
CA ALA A 102 -7.77 21.30 -11.42
C ALA A 102 -8.45 20.93 -12.74
N CYS A 103 -9.15 19.78 -12.78
CA CYS A 103 -9.96 19.35 -13.92
C CYS A 103 -11.40 19.88 -13.90
N ASN A 104 -11.75 20.82 -13.00
CA ASN A 104 -13.13 21.29 -12.77
C ASN A 104 -14.12 20.15 -12.44
N ILE A 105 -13.63 19.07 -11.83
CA ILE A 105 -14.47 17.97 -11.34
C ILE A 105 -14.74 18.20 -9.85
N PRO A 106 -16.02 18.31 -9.42
CA PRO A 106 -16.35 18.45 -8.01
C PRO A 106 -15.80 17.28 -7.19
N ALA A 107 -14.86 17.58 -6.30
CA ALA A 107 -14.19 16.59 -5.46
C ALA A 107 -15.00 16.34 -4.18
N PRO A 108 -15.17 15.08 -3.75
CA PRO A 108 -15.74 14.77 -2.45
C PRO A 108 -14.91 15.34 -1.30
N SER A 109 -15.53 15.39 -0.11
CA SER A 109 -14.81 15.71 1.11
C SER A 109 -13.75 14.65 1.40
N GLU A 110 -12.61 15.07 1.94
CA GLU A 110 -11.53 14.16 2.34
C GLU A 110 -11.99 13.16 3.40
N SER A 111 -12.74 13.61 4.40
CA SER A 111 -13.35 12.73 5.40
C SER A 111 -14.27 11.68 4.77
N GLY A 112 -15.02 12.04 3.72
CA GLY A 112 -15.87 11.11 2.98
C GLY A 112 -15.08 10.06 2.20
N LEU A 113 -13.96 10.45 1.59
CA LEU A 113 -13.03 9.53 0.93
C LEU A 113 -12.41 8.57 1.94
N ILE A 114 -11.89 9.08 3.06
CA ILE A 114 -11.29 8.25 4.12
C ILE A 114 -12.31 7.27 4.70
N HIS A 115 -13.54 7.73 4.96
CA HIS A 115 -14.61 6.85 5.47
C HIS A 115 -14.96 5.72 4.51
N THR A 116 -14.95 6.01 3.20
CA THR A 116 -15.21 5.01 2.17
C THR A 116 -14.03 4.04 2.06
N ALA A 117 -12.80 4.55 2.11
CA ALA A 117 -11.58 3.74 2.11
C ALA A 117 -11.55 2.75 3.27
N ASN A 118 -11.86 3.20 4.49
CA ASN A 118 -11.85 2.36 5.69
C ASN A 118 -12.82 1.17 5.60
N LYS A 119 -13.83 1.23 4.72
CA LYS A 119 -14.74 0.11 4.46
C LYS A 119 -14.20 -0.88 3.43
N ILE A 120 -13.38 -0.42 2.49
CA ILE A 120 -12.95 -1.19 1.31
C ILE A 120 -11.56 -1.81 1.54
N LEU A 121 -10.68 -1.08 2.22
CA LEU A 121 -9.31 -1.52 2.49
C LEU A 121 -9.21 -2.86 3.23
N PRO A 122 -10.11 -3.21 4.18
CA PRO A 122 -10.09 -4.55 4.79
C PRO A 122 -10.30 -5.67 3.76
N THR A 123 -11.25 -5.51 2.83
CA THR A 123 -11.47 -6.50 1.76
C THR A 123 -10.27 -6.58 0.82
N ILE A 124 -9.66 -5.44 0.47
CA ILE A 124 -8.42 -5.43 -0.36
C ILE A 124 -7.28 -6.16 0.37
N LYS A 125 -7.18 -6.00 1.69
CA LYS A 125 -6.19 -6.70 2.51
C LYS A 125 -6.42 -8.21 2.49
N GLU A 126 -7.66 -8.66 2.73
CA GLU A 126 -8.02 -10.09 2.69
C GLU A 126 -7.72 -10.72 1.33
N GLU A 127 -8.07 -10.04 0.23
CA GLU A 127 -7.75 -10.52 -1.12
C GLU A 127 -6.25 -10.56 -1.41
N ASN A 128 -5.47 -9.62 -0.88
CA ASN A 128 -4.01 -9.61 -1.00
C ASN A 128 -3.38 -10.79 -0.23
N GLU A 129 -3.82 -11.02 1.00
CA GLU A 129 -3.38 -12.18 1.80
C GLU A 129 -3.72 -13.50 1.08
N HIS A 130 -4.91 -13.60 0.49
CA HIS A 130 -5.29 -14.77 -0.29
C HIS A 130 -4.43 -14.95 -1.56
N ASP A 131 -4.19 -13.88 -2.31
CA ASP A 131 -3.32 -13.89 -3.50
C ASP A 131 -1.87 -14.28 -3.14
N MET A 132 -1.32 -13.78 -2.03
CA MET A 132 0.00 -14.21 -1.54
C MET A 132 0.05 -15.71 -1.21
N LEU A 133 -0.98 -16.26 -0.56
CA LEU A 133 -1.07 -17.70 -0.29
C LEU A 133 -1.19 -18.53 -1.57
N GLN A 134 -1.95 -18.06 -2.57
CA GLN A 134 -2.03 -18.74 -3.87
C GLN A 134 -0.67 -18.77 -4.57
N ARG A 135 0.10 -17.68 -4.51
CA ARG A 135 1.46 -17.64 -5.07
C ARG A 135 2.39 -18.64 -4.38
N CYS A 136 2.27 -18.78 -3.05
CA CYS A 136 3.00 -19.79 -2.29
C CYS A 136 2.72 -21.22 -2.79
N GLU A 137 1.46 -21.56 -3.06
CA GLU A 137 1.10 -22.87 -3.65
C GLU A 137 1.70 -23.05 -5.06
N GLN A 138 1.60 -22.03 -5.91
CA GLN A 138 2.18 -22.06 -7.26
C GLN A 138 3.69 -22.29 -7.22
N ILE A 139 4.41 -21.67 -6.28
CA ILE A 139 5.86 -21.87 -6.13
C ILE A 139 6.17 -23.32 -5.74
N LYS A 140 5.40 -23.90 -4.82
CA LYS A 140 5.56 -25.32 -4.43
C LYS A 140 5.34 -26.25 -5.63
N GLU A 141 4.33 -25.99 -6.47
CA GLU A 141 4.10 -26.75 -7.70
C GLU A 141 5.25 -26.60 -8.70
N ILE A 142 5.76 -25.38 -8.88
CA ILE A 142 6.93 -25.12 -9.74
C ILE A 142 8.14 -25.92 -9.25
N ASN A 143 8.42 -25.93 -7.95
CA ASN A 143 9.54 -26.67 -7.39
C ASN A 143 9.38 -28.20 -7.51
N LYS A 144 8.15 -28.72 -7.35
CA LYS A 144 7.83 -30.13 -7.63
C LYS A 144 8.14 -30.46 -9.09
N ASN A 145 7.72 -29.61 -10.03
CA ASN A 145 7.95 -29.80 -11.46
C ASN A 145 9.44 -29.70 -11.84
N LYS A 146 10.22 -28.89 -11.12
CA LYS A 146 11.69 -28.83 -11.25
C LYS A 146 12.40 -30.04 -10.64
N GLY A 147 11.70 -30.92 -9.91
CA GLY A 147 12.28 -32.09 -9.25
C GLY A 147 13.03 -31.77 -7.96
N ALA A 148 12.69 -30.68 -7.27
CA ALA A 148 13.30 -30.31 -6.00
C ALA A 148 13.01 -31.37 -4.93
N ALA A 149 14.03 -31.77 -4.17
CA ALA A 149 13.90 -32.77 -3.10
C ALA A 149 12.96 -32.29 -1.96
N ILE A 150 12.97 -30.99 -1.67
CA ILE A 150 12.10 -30.35 -0.69
C ILE A 150 11.41 -29.16 -1.37
N PRO A 151 10.22 -29.36 -1.99
CA PRO A 151 9.57 -28.32 -2.78
C PRO A 151 9.15 -27.07 -2.00
N ASN A 152 8.97 -27.24 -0.70
CA ASN A 152 8.52 -26.21 0.24
C ASN A 152 9.65 -25.30 0.72
N SER A 153 10.90 -25.68 0.44
CA SER A 153 12.11 -24.95 0.82
C SER A 153 12.49 -24.02 -0.32
N ILE A 154 12.47 -22.70 -0.09
CA ILE A 154 12.64 -21.70 -1.14
C ILE A 154 13.67 -20.64 -0.75
N ASP A 155 14.30 -20.07 -1.77
CA ASP A 155 15.14 -18.89 -1.62
C ASP A 155 14.26 -17.63 -1.74
N VAL A 156 14.58 -16.60 -0.95
CA VAL A 156 13.80 -15.37 -0.86
C VAL A 156 14.71 -14.14 -0.79
N GLN A 157 14.14 -13.00 -1.14
CA GLN A 157 14.73 -11.68 -0.96
C GLN A 157 13.87 -10.90 0.04
N VAL A 158 14.53 -10.20 0.97
CA VAL A 158 13.83 -9.43 2.01
C VAL A 158 14.33 -8.01 2.02
N ASP A 159 13.39 -7.06 2.04
CA ASP A 159 13.70 -5.65 2.19
C ASP A 159 12.65 -4.95 3.06
N SER A 160 13.08 -3.89 3.76
CA SER A 160 12.24 -3.08 4.63
C SER A 160 12.28 -1.61 4.21
N CYS A 161 11.12 -1.09 3.82
CA CYS A 161 10.94 0.30 3.46
C CYS A 161 10.26 1.08 4.59
N TYR A 162 10.65 2.35 4.75
CA TYR A 162 10.13 3.23 5.80
C TYR A 162 9.41 4.41 5.18
N ASN A 163 8.36 4.91 5.86
CA ASN A 163 7.61 6.05 5.36
C ASN A 163 8.41 7.37 5.34
N ASN A 164 9.46 7.47 6.16
CA ASN A 164 10.43 8.55 6.14
C ASN A 164 11.86 7.98 6.23
N PRO A 165 12.86 8.63 5.64
CA PRO A 165 14.25 8.22 5.80
C PRO A 165 14.72 8.39 7.25
N PHE A 166 15.45 7.43 7.80
CA PHE A 166 15.97 7.51 9.17
C PHE A 166 16.87 8.72 9.44
N TYR A 167 17.53 9.25 8.42
CA TYR A 167 18.44 10.37 8.55
C TYR A 167 17.76 11.74 8.56
N SER A 168 16.48 11.84 8.17
CA SER A 168 15.79 13.14 8.07
C SER A 168 15.54 13.79 9.44
N GLY A 169 15.54 13.02 10.52
CA GLY A 169 15.30 13.48 11.89
C GLY A 169 16.54 13.53 12.78
N ILE A 170 17.74 13.15 12.29
CA ILE A 170 18.96 13.12 13.11
C ILE A 170 19.22 14.53 13.67
N GLY A 171 19.15 14.67 14.99
CA GLY A 171 19.37 15.92 15.72
C GLY A 171 18.15 16.84 15.86
N ASN A 172 17.05 16.59 15.13
CA ASN A 172 15.86 17.44 15.12
C ASN A 172 14.70 16.88 15.95
N THR A 173 14.63 15.55 16.12
CA THR A 173 13.59 14.90 16.92
C THR A 173 14.20 13.95 17.95
N PRO A 174 13.71 13.93 19.21
CA PRO A 174 14.17 12.97 20.21
C PRO A 174 13.72 11.52 19.91
N PHE A 175 12.81 11.35 18.93
CA PHE A 175 12.29 10.06 18.47
C PHE A 175 12.81 9.71 17.08
N GLN A 176 12.73 8.42 16.74
CA GLN A 176 12.98 7.93 15.38
C GLN A 176 12.03 8.64 14.38
N PRO A 177 12.53 9.13 13.24
CA PRO A 177 11.71 9.91 12.30
C PRO A 177 10.71 9.07 11.49
N ALA A 178 10.97 7.78 11.33
CA ALA A 178 10.05 6.84 10.71
C ALA A 178 9.00 6.37 11.72
N THR A 179 7.74 6.37 11.30
CA THR A 179 6.61 5.93 12.13
C THR A 179 5.95 4.66 11.61
N GLN A 180 6.27 4.27 10.36
CA GLN A 180 5.73 3.09 9.70
C GLN A 180 6.85 2.38 8.94
N VAL A 181 6.77 1.05 8.91
CA VAL A 181 7.68 0.17 8.16
C VAL A 181 6.86 -0.87 7.40
N PHE A 182 7.34 -1.17 6.20
CA PHE A 182 6.82 -2.21 5.32
C PHE A 182 7.96 -3.17 5.04
N THR A 183 7.89 -4.38 5.58
CA THR A 183 8.85 -5.45 5.30
C THR A 183 8.22 -6.41 4.30
N ALA A 184 8.82 -6.54 3.13
CA ALA A 184 8.34 -7.41 2.08
C ALA A 184 9.30 -8.58 1.88
N VAL A 185 8.72 -9.76 1.63
CA VAL A 185 9.44 -10.97 1.24
C VAL A 185 9.01 -11.33 -0.18
N ALA A 186 9.98 -11.37 -1.08
CA ALA A 186 9.80 -11.81 -2.45
C ALA A 186 10.46 -13.16 -2.66
N GLU A 187 9.84 -14.03 -3.45
CA GLU A 187 10.43 -15.31 -3.84
C GLU A 187 11.60 -15.14 -4.82
N ASP A 188 12.58 -16.03 -4.77
CA ASP A 188 13.73 -16.07 -5.68
C ASP A 188 13.79 -17.41 -6.46
N VAL A 189 12.62 -17.95 -6.80
CA VAL A 189 12.45 -19.22 -7.52
C VAL A 189 12.07 -18.97 -8.99
N THR A 190 11.36 -17.88 -9.27
CA THR A 190 10.89 -17.47 -10.58
C THR A 190 11.44 -16.10 -10.96
N ASN A 191 11.53 -15.84 -12.27
CA ASN A 191 11.98 -14.54 -12.79
C ASN A 191 11.02 -13.38 -12.48
N LYS A 192 9.86 -13.65 -11.87
CA LYS A 192 8.87 -12.62 -11.52
C LYS A 192 9.12 -12.00 -10.16
N HIS A 193 9.87 -12.66 -9.28
CA HIS A 193 10.11 -12.24 -7.90
C HIS A 193 8.83 -11.81 -7.19
N MET A 194 7.84 -12.71 -7.17
CA MET A 194 6.53 -12.41 -6.61
C MET A 194 6.59 -12.14 -5.11
N ILE A 195 5.86 -11.15 -4.64
CA ILE A 195 5.70 -10.92 -3.20
C ILE A 195 4.84 -12.04 -2.63
N ILE A 196 5.37 -12.71 -1.62
CA ILE A 196 4.76 -13.85 -0.91
C ILE A 196 4.50 -13.57 0.56
N GLY A 197 5.10 -12.50 1.10
CA GLY A 197 4.88 -12.07 2.47
C GLY A 197 5.05 -10.58 2.62
N LEU A 198 4.22 -9.98 3.47
CA LEU A 198 4.27 -8.56 3.78
C LEU A 198 3.93 -8.36 5.26
N ASN A 199 4.79 -7.68 5.99
CA ASN A 199 4.48 -7.16 7.32
C ASN A 199 4.46 -5.65 7.30
N VAL A 200 3.47 -5.06 7.98
CA VAL A 200 3.31 -3.61 8.09
C VAL A 200 3.17 -3.26 9.56
N GLU A 201 4.12 -2.49 10.05
CA GLU A 201 4.09 -2.01 11.43
C GLU A 201 3.91 -0.50 11.46
N ASN A 202 3.09 -0.03 12.41
CA ASN A 202 2.67 1.34 12.52
C ASN A 202 2.66 1.79 13.98
N LYS A 203 3.30 2.93 14.26
CA LYS A 203 3.28 3.58 15.58
C LYS A 203 2.12 4.53 15.79
N LEU A 204 1.41 4.91 14.72
CA LEU A 204 0.40 5.97 14.75
C LEU A 204 -0.99 5.40 15.00
N CYS A 205 -1.74 6.02 15.90
CA CYS A 205 -3.16 5.81 16.03
C CYS A 205 -3.88 7.15 15.89
N SER A 206 -4.93 7.20 15.05
CA SER A 206 -5.73 8.40 14.84
C SER A 206 -6.69 8.71 16.00
N LYS A 207 -7.06 7.69 16.79
CA LYS A 207 -8.00 7.80 17.93
C LYS A 207 -7.30 8.13 19.25
N GLY A 208 -6.02 7.80 19.37
CA GLY A 208 -5.24 8.14 20.54
C GLY A 208 -4.93 9.63 20.56
N ASN A 209 -5.38 10.34 21.60
CA ASN A 209 -4.66 11.54 22.00
C ASN A 209 -3.22 11.09 22.26
N HIS A 210 -2.25 11.64 21.52
CA HIS A 210 -0.82 11.29 21.52
C HIS A 210 -0.13 11.28 22.92
N LEU A 211 -0.87 11.49 24.00
CA LEU A 211 -0.42 11.73 25.38
C LEU A 211 -1.15 10.88 26.44
N LYS A 212 -2.12 10.02 26.09
CA LYS A 212 -2.78 9.13 27.07
C LYS A 212 -2.48 7.67 26.74
N VAL A 213 -1.33 7.18 27.24
CA VAL A 213 -1.05 5.74 27.29
C VAL A 213 -1.97 5.17 28.37
N THR A 214 -2.96 4.38 27.96
CA THR A 214 -3.74 3.59 28.91
C THR A 214 -2.99 2.28 29.06
N ARG A 215 -2.32 2.04 30.19
CA ARG A 215 -1.67 0.74 30.43
C ARG A 215 -2.75 -0.33 30.37
N GLN A 216 -2.68 -1.21 29.38
CA GLN A 216 -3.54 -2.38 29.32
C GLN A 216 -3.07 -3.41 30.36
N SER A 217 -3.98 -4.30 30.77
CA SER A 217 -3.72 -5.35 31.78
C SER A 217 -2.66 -6.38 31.34
N ASP A 218 -2.34 -6.44 30.05
CA ASP A 218 -1.32 -7.28 29.45
C ASP A 218 0.09 -6.64 29.43
N GLY A 219 0.22 -5.41 29.96
CA GLY A 219 1.48 -4.66 29.95
C GLY A 219 1.78 -3.92 28.65
N SER A 220 0.87 -3.94 27.66
CA SER A 220 1.03 -3.21 26.41
C SER A 220 0.64 -1.73 26.54
N ASN A 221 1.47 -0.84 25.96
CA ASN A 221 1.30 0.62 25.99
C ASN A 221 0.51 1.13 24.78
N PHE A 222 -0.70 0.61 24.54
CA PHE A 222 -1.56 1.11 23.46
C PHE A 222 -2.46 2.25 23.93
N CYS A 223 -2.69 3.25 23.07
CA CYS A 223 -3.43 4.47 23.44
C CYS A 223 -4.95 4.28 23.59
N CYS A 224 -5.53 3.23 22.98
CA CYS A 224 -6.95 2.89 23.13
C CYS A 224 -7.14 1.37 23.12
N ALA A 225 -8.05 0.86 23.96
CA ALA A 225 -8.35 -0.57 24.05
C ALA A 225 -9.14 -1.03 22.82
N GLY A 226 -8.67 -2.07 22.12
CA GLY A 226 -9.37 -2.74 21.01
C GLY A 226 -9.51 -1.95 19.70
N GLU A 227 -9.24 -0.63 19.69
CA GLU A 227 -9.44 0.24 18.52
C GLU A 227 -8.16 0.98 18.09
N CYS A 228 -7.01 0.57 18.62
CA CYS A 228 -5.73 1.19 18.31
C CYS A 228 -5.29 0.87 16.89
N GLY A 229 -5.00 1.91 16.11
CA GLY A 229 -4.42 1.78 14.77
C GLY A 229 -2.90 1.54 14.78
N ALA A 230 -2.25 1.71 15.94
CA ALA A 230 -0.85 1.39 16.11
C ALA A 230 -0.70 -0.11 16.40
N THR A 231 0.17 -0.78 15.66
CA THR A 231 0.52 -2.20 15.85
C THR A 231 1.67 -2.36 16.84
N ILE A 232 2.50 -1.33 16.98
CA ILE A 232 3.66 -1.31 17.88
C ILE A 232 3.66 -0.04 18.73
N PRO A 233 4.24 -0.08 19.94
CA PRO A 233 4.32 1.11 20.79
C PRO A 233 5.29 2.15 20.23
N MET A 234 5.14 3.41 20.66
CA MET A 234 5.90 4.55 20.12
C MET A 234 7.42 4.39 20.38
N GLU A 235 7.76 3.83 21.53
CA GLU A 235 9.12 3.52 22.00
C GLU A 235 9.77 2.32 21.29
N ALA A 236 9.01 1.47 20.61
CA ALA A 236 9.58 0.32 19.90
C ALA A 236 10.54 0.78 18.80
N ASN A 237 11.61 0.04 18.57
CA ASN A 237 12.50 0.31 17.44
C ASN A 237 11.80 -0.08 16.13
N ILE A 238 11.43 0.92 15.31
CA ILE A 238 10.78 0.68 14.01
C ILE A 238 11.71 -0.05 13.03
N GLY A 239 13.04 0.14 13.17
CA GLY A 239 14.06 -0.51 12.35
C GLY A 239 14.43 -1.93 12.80
N ASN A 240 13.58 -2.59 13.61
CA ASN A 240 13.82 -3.97 14.04
C ASN A 240 13.45 -4.98 12.94
N GLU A 241 14.17 -4.92 11.82
CA GLU A 241 13.97 -5.77 10.65
C GLU A 241 13.94 -7.27 10.99
N LYS A 242 14.75 -7.69 11.97
CA LYS A 242 14.76 -9.06 12.47
C LYS A 242 13.39 -9.51 12.97
N ALA A 243 12.73 -8.69 13.81
CA ALA A 243 11.41 -9.04 14.34
C ALA A 243 10.35 -9.08 13.25
N TRP A 244 10.39 -8.13 12.31
CA TRP A 244 9.43 -8.06 11.21
C TRP A 244 9.59 -9.25 10.25
N SER A 245 10.82 -9.61 9.91
CA SER A 245 11.13 -10.78 9.08
C SER A 245 10.74 -12.08 9.78
N LYS A 246 11.01 -12.21 11.10
CA LYS A 246 10.61 -13.38 11.90
C LYS A 246 9.10 -13.61 11.84
N SER A 247 8.30 -12.55 11.95
CA SER A 247 6.84 -12.62 11.87
C SER A 247 6.36 -13.17 10.51
N ILE A 248 6.97 -12.70 9.41
CA ILE A 248 6.62 -13.14 8.06
C ILE A 248 7.03 -14.61 7.86
N PHE A 249 8.27 -14.97 8.18
CA PHE A 249 8.76 -16.34 8.00
C PHE A 249 7.96 -17.36 8.80
N LYS A 250 7.59 -17.01 10.04
CA LYS A 250 6.70 -17.83 10.86
C LYS A 250 5.33 -17.99 10.20
N SER A 251 4.75 -16.90 9.70
CA SER A 251 3.46 -16.94 9.00
C SER A 251 3.50 -17.78 7.72
N LEU A 252 4.58 -17.68 6.94
CA LEU A 252 4.80 -18.51 5.74
C LEU A 252 4.85 -20.01 6.09
N LYS A 253 5.53 -20.37 7.18
CA LYS A 253 5.57 -21.75 7.64
C LYS A 253 4.21 -22.24 8.14
N GLU A 254 3.53 -21.45 8.96
CA GLU A 254 2.24 -21.84 9.57
C GLU A 254 1.09 -21.89 8.57
N GLN A 255 1.02 -20.94 7.64
CA GLN A 255 -0.12 -20.79 6.73
C GLN A 255 0.07 -21.48 5.38
N ALA A 256 1.30 -21.48 4.86
CA ALA A 256 1.61 -21.98 3.53
C ALA A 256 2.58 -23.17 3.52
N ASP A 257 3.04 -23.64 4.69
CA ASP A 257 4.08 -24.67 4.81
C ASP A 257 5.30 -24.39 3.91
N ILE A 258 5.75 -23.14 3.90
CA ILE A 258 6.98 -22.71 3.22
C ILE A 258 8.09 -22.52 4.24
N GLU A 259 9.26 -23.06 3.92
CA GLU A 259 10.50 -22.85 4.67
C GLU A 259 11.46 -21.98 3.86
N VAL A 260 12.02 -20.98 4.52
CA VAL A 260 13.01 -20.09 3.91
C VAL A 260 14.39 -20.74 4.02
N LYS A 261 15.00 -21.05 2.89
CA LYS A 261 16.34 -21.61 2.76
C LYS A 261 17.35 -20.50 2.55
N GLY A 262 17.45 -19.98 1.33
CA GLY A 262 18.31 -18.87 0.98
C GLY A 262 17.67 -17.54 1.30
N ILE A 263 18.44 -16.62 1.89
CA ILE A 263 18.00 -15.25 2.14
C ILE A 263 18.99 -14.30 1.49
N THR A 264 18.54 -13.58 0.48
CA THR A 264 19.31 -12.50 -0.13
C THR A 264 18.92 -11.17 0.51
N THR A 265 19.87 -10.55 1.20
CA THR A 265 19.67 -9.24 1.86
C THR A 265 20.90 -8.35 1.75
N ASP A 266 20.73 -7.09 2.14
CA ASP A 266 21.86 -6.18 2.35
C ASP A 266 22.81 -6.70 3.44
N PRO A 267 24.13 -6.38 3.37
CA PRO A 267 25.11 -6.86 4.33
C PRO A 267 24.83 -6.49 5.79
N ASP A 268 24.12 -5.40 6.05
CA ASP A 268 23.76 -4.90 7.38
C ASP A 268 22.34 -5.31 7.81
N SER A 269 21.61 -6.02 6.95
CA SER A 269 20.27 -6.50 7.25
C SER A 269 20.28 -7.53 8.39
N ALA A 270 19.28 -7.44 9.25
CA ALA A 270 19.07 -8.39 10.34
C ALA A 270 18.05 -9.49 10.01
N ALA A 271 17.53 -9.53 8.78
CA ALA A 271 16.53 -10.50 8.35
C ALA A 271 17.06 -11.94 8.36
N PHE A 272 18.31 -12.18 7.94
CA PHE A 272 18.92 -13.51 8.01
C PHE A 272 18.94 -14.08 9.44
N LYS A 273 19.25 -13.25 10.43
CA LYS A 273 19.23 -13.64 11.86
C LYS A 273 17.85 -14.06 12.34
N ALA A 274 16.78 -13.63 11.66
CA ALA A 274 15.42 -14.06 11.98
C ALA A 274 15.19 -15.52 11.59
N ALA A 275 15.68 -15.94 10.42
CA ALA A 275 15.59 -17.34 10.00
C ALA A 275 16.49 -18.26 10.82
N GLU A 276 17.71 -17.83 11.17
CA GLU A 276 18.57 -18.59 12.08
C GLU A 276 17.92 -18.82 13.46
N GLU A 277 17.14 -17.85 13.94
CA GLU A 277 16.42 -17.99 15.21
C GLU A 277 15.26 -18.97 15.09
N LEU A 278 14.50 -18.95 13.99
CA LEU A 278 13.43 -19.91 13.74
C LEU A 278 13.94 -21.34 13.57
N TYR A 279 15.11 -21.52 12.94
CA TYR A 279 15.78 -22.82 12.87
C TYR A 279 16.25 -23.29 14.26
N ARG A 280 16.84 -22.40 15.05
CA ARG A 280 17.25 -22.70 16.45
C ARG A 280 16.07 -23.01 17.37
N GLU A 281 14.89 -22.47 17.08
CA GLU A 281 13.65 -22.74 17.80
C GLU A 281 12.91 -24.00 17.29
N ASP A 282 13.52 -24.77 16.38
CA ASP A 282 12.95 -25.96 15.73
C ASP A 282 11.60 -25.68 15.00
N VAL A 283 11.36 -24.43 14.59
CA VAL A 283 10.16 -24.05 13.82
C VAL A 283 10.31 -24.44 12.34
N THR A 284 11.53 -24.34 11.81
CA THR A 284 11.88 -24.74 10.44
C THR A 284 12.89 -25.87 10.47
N SER A 285 12.76 -26.84 9.57
CA SER A 285 13.71 -27.97 9.48
C SER A 285 14.90 -27.67 8.56
N THR A 286 14.74 -26.72 7.65
CA THR A 286 15.80 -26.28 6.74
C THR A 286 16.76 -25.30 7.43
N GLU A 287 18.06 -25.58 7.36
CA GLU A 287 19.10 -24.63 7.79
C GLU A 287 19.19 -23.46 6.80
N PRO A 288 19.08 -22.20 7.27
CA PRO A 288 19.07 -21.04 6.38
C PRO A 288 20.48 -20.66 5.89
N GLU A 289 20.58 -20.22 4.65
CA GLU A 289 21.80 -19.73 4.01
C GLU A 289 21.71 -18.22 3.74
N HIS A 290 22.78 -17.47 4.05
CA HIS A 290 22.82 -16.02 3.80
C HIS A 290 23.50 -15.72 2.46
N PHE A 291 22.76 -15.04 1.58
CA PHE A 291 23.28 -14.46 0.36
C PHE A 291 23.35 -12.94 0.50
N ILE A 292 24.47 -12.37 0.06
CA ILE A 292 24.67 -10.92 0.09
C ILE A 292 24.19 -10.34 -1.23
N ASP A 293 23.37 -9.29 -1.18
CA ASP A 293 23.06 -8.51 -2.37
C ASP A 293 24.34 -7.87 -2.93
N ALA A 294 24.82 -8.46 -4.02
CA ALA A 294 26.00 -8.01 -4.73
C ALA A 294 25.86 -6.55 -5.18
N ARG A 295 24.66 -6.07 -5.53
CA ARG A 295 24.44 -4.70 -6.01
C ARG A 295 24.73 -3.68 -4.91
N HIS A 296 24.15 -3.85 -3.72
CA HIS A 296 24.36 -2.94 -2.59
C HIS A 296 25.77 -3.08 -2.03
N PHE A 297 26.31 -4.30 -1.94
CA PHE A 297 27.70 -4.54 -1.56
C PHE A 297 28.68 -3.78 -2.49
N SER A 298 28.50 -3.94 -3.80
CA SER A 298 29.30 -3.27 -4.84
C SER A 298 29.23 -1.75 -4.74
N GLN A 299 28.04 -1.21 -4.53
CA GLN A 299 27.85 0.23 -4.38
C GLN A 299 28.50 0.77 -3.10
N ASN A 300 28.41 0.03 -2.00
CA ASN A 300 29.04 0.40 -0.74
C ASN A 300 30.56 0.36 -0.87
N HIS A 301 31.11 -0.65 -1.54
CA HIS A 301 32.55 -0.70 -1.82
C HIS A 301 33.01 0.45 -2.71
N ARG A 302 32.26 0.77 -3.78
CA ARG A 302 32.49 1.95 -4.64
C ARG A 302 32.50 3.26 -3.84
N LYS A 303 31.54 3.43 -2.92
CA LYS A 303 31.47 4.60 -2.04
C LYS A 303 32.68 4.67 -1.10
N ASN A 304 33.10 3.54 -0.52
CA ASN A 304 34.26 3.45 0.35
C ASN A 304 35.55 3.80 -0.39
N VAL A 305 35.78 3.26 -1.59
CA VAL A 305 36.94 3.59 -2.41
C VAL A 305 36.97 5.08 -2.74
N ARG A 306 35.83 5.69 -3.09
CA ARG A 306 35.72 7.14 -3.38
C ARG A 306 35.92 8.04 -2.16
N ARG A 307 35.56 7.58 -0.96
CA ARG A 307 35.69 8.35 0.30
C ARG A 307 37.04 8.14 0.99
N ASN A 308 37.85 7.17 0.54
CA ASN A 308 39.11 6.85 1.18
C ASN A 308 40.16 7.96 0.95
N ALA A 309 40.45 8.72 2.01
CA ALA A 309 41.42 9.81 1.99
C ALA A 309 42.87 9.32 1.90
N GLU A 310 43.18 8.13 2.42
CA GLU A 310 44.52 7.54 2.32
C GLU A 310 44.81 7.09 0.88
N LEU A 311 43.82 6.50 0.22
CA LEU A 311 43.94 6.12 -1.18
C LEU A 311 44.24 7.34 -2.08
N MET A 312 43.65 8.50 -1.77
CA MET A 312 43.96 9.77 -2.45
C MET A 312 45.41 10.23 -2.28
N LYS A 313 46.09 9.85 -1.19
CA LYS A 313 47.51 10.18 -0.99
C LYS A 313 48.40 9.30 -1.88
N CYS A 314 48.03 8.03 -2.05
CA CYS A 314 48.81 7.03 -2.78
C CYS A 314 48.63 7.07 -4.31
N ILE A 315 47.60 7.73 -4.84
CA ILE A 315 47.37 7.78 -6.30
C ILE A 315 48.45 8.64 -7.00
N PRO A 316 49.17 8.09 -7.99
CA PRO A 316 50.25 8.77 -8.70
C PRO A 316 49.68 9.72 -9.77
N ALA A 317 49.15 10.87 -9.36
CA ALA A 317 48.76 11.94 -10.27
C ALA A 317 49.08 13.33 -9.69
N PRO A 318 49.45 14.31 -10.54
CA PRO A 318 49.95 15.61 -10.08
C PRO A 318 48.85 16.52 -9.54
N THR A 319 47.60 16.39 -10.01
CA THR A 319 46.49 17.26 -9.57
C THR A 319 45.42 16.50 -8.80
N LYS A 320 44.76 17.16 -7.84
CA LYS A 320 43.63 16.60 -7.08
C LYS A 320 42.51 16.10 -8.01
N ALA A 321 42.21 16.84 -9.07
CA ALA A 321 41.18 16.46 -10.05
C ALA A 321 41.52 15.13 -10.77
N GLN A 322 42.78 14.95 -11.19
CA GLN A 322 43.23 13.69 -11.80
C GLN A 322 43.25 12.54 -10.79
N LYS A 323 43.65 12.80 -9.55
CA LYS A 323 43.59 11.81 -8.47
C LYS A 323 42.16 11.33 -8.20
N THR A 324 41.20 12.25 -8.09
CA THR A 324 39.77 11.91 -7.93
C THR A 324 39.22 11.15 -9.13
N LYS A 325 39.63 11.49 -10.36
CA LYS A 325 39.24 10.77 -11.58
C LYS A 325 39.77 9.33 -11.58
N LEU A 326 41.03 9.13 -11.21
CA LEU A 326 41.65 7.80 -11.09
C LEU A 326 41.02 6.97 -9.96
N GLN A 327 40.79 7.57 -8.79
CA GLN A 327 40.06 6.94 -7.69
C GLN A 327 38.65 6.50 -8.11
N SER A 328 37.97 7.32 -8.91
CA SER A 328 36.62 7.01 -9.41
C SER A 328 36.63 5.85 -10.42
N ARG A 329 37.68 5.74 -11.25
CA ARG A 329 37.88 4.60 -12.15
C ARG A 329 38.21 3.33 -11.37
N LEU A 330 39.16 3.41 -10.44
CA LEU A 330 39.50 2.28 -9.56
C LEU A 330 38.26 1.73 -8.83
N ALA A 331 37.36 2.61 -8.38
CA ALA A 331 36.10 2.19 -7.78
C ALA A 331 35.20 1.40 -8.75
N LEU A 332 35.21 1.72 -10.04
CA LEU A 332 34.46 0.99 -11.07
C LEU A 332 35.12 -0.36 -11.36
N ASP A 333 36.45 -0.38 -11.55
CA ASP A 333 37.24 -1.56 -11.91
C ASP A 333 37.29 -2.62 -10.80
N TYR A 334 37.18 -2.22 -9.52
CA TYR A 334 37.25 -3.15 -8.39
C TYR A 334 36.04 -4.10 -8.29
N VAL A 335 34.95 -3.84 -9.04
CA VAL A 335 33.67 -4.53 -8.87
C VAL A 335 33.11 -5.11 -10.17
N GLU A 336 33.97 -5.33 -11.17
CA GLU A 336 33.70 -6.24 -12.29
C GLU A 336 34.17 -7.66 -11.94
#